data_AF-A0A8J3DRK4-F1
#
_entry.id   AF-A0A8J3DRK4-F1
#
_cell.length_a   1.000
_cell.length_b   1.000
_cell.length_c   1.000
_cell.angle_alpha   90.00
_cell.angle_beta   90.00
_cell.angle_gamma   90.00
#
_symmetry.space_group_name_H-M   'P 1'
#
loop_
_entity.id
_entity.type
_entity.pdbx_description
1 polymer ?
#
loop_
_entity_poly.entity_id
_entity_poly.type
_entity_poly.pdbx_seq_one_letter_code
_entity_poly.pdbx_strand_id
1 'polypeptide(L)' 'MSETQHDNGDNAKSKKAARLAEQLRANLQRRKAQARARRAGQADSRAEGLLGSTKPAEDAG' A
#
# COMPACT_ATOMS: atom_id res chain seq x y z
N MET A 1 -29.91 6.90 -28.56
CA MET A 1 -29.27 5.76 -27.87
C MET A 1 -27.96 6.26 -27.30
N SER A 2 -27.95 6.72 -26.04
CA SER A 2 -26.76 7.26 -25.37
C SER A 2 -26.58 6.53 -24.03
N GLU A 3 -25.98 5.35 -24.10
CA GLU A 3 -25.75 4.50 -22.94
C GLU A 3 -24.32 3.99 -23.02
N THR A 4 -23.35 4.82 -22.60
CA THR A 4 -21.94 4.39 -22.52
C THR A 4 -21.09 5.21 -21.55
N GLN A 5 -21.69 5.96 -20.61
CA GLN A 5 -20.92 6.76 -19.63
C GLN A 5 -20.66 6.06 -18.29
N HIS A 6 -21.35 4.94 -17.98
CA HIS A 6 -21.21 4.27 -16.68
C HIS A 6 -20.05 3.25 -16.60
N ASP A 7 -19.73 2.53 -17.69
CA ASP A 7 -18.71 1.45 -17.68
C ASP A 7 -17.27 1.91 -17.39
N ASN A 8 -16.90 3.12 -17.80
CA ASN A 8 -15.53 3.62 -17.62
C ASN A 8 -15.18 3.90 -16.16
N GLY A 9 -16.17 4.30 -15.34
CA GLY A 9 -15.98 4.59 -13.92
C GLY A 9 -15.69 3.34 -13.09
N ASP A 10 -16.35 2.23 -13.42
CA ASP A 10 -16.21 0.98 -12.67
C ASP A 10 -14.95 0.21 -13.06
N ASN A 11 -14.49 0.33 -14.30
CA ASN A 11 -13.19 -0.19 -14.75
C ASN A 11 -12.02 0.53 -14.06
N ALA A 12 -12.14 1.84 -13.80
CA ALA A 12 -11.13 2.58 -13.06
C ALA A 12 -11.08 2.19 -11.58
N LYS A 13 -12.24 1.94 -10.95
CA LYS A 13 -12.32 1.47 -9.56
C LYS A 13 -11.75 0.06 -9.40
N SER A 14 -12.05 -0.86 -10.33
CA SER A 14 -11.54 -2.24 -10.27
C SER A 14 -10.01 -2.28 -10.38
N LYS A 15 -9.41 -1.47 -11.27
CA LYS A 15 -7.95 -1.32 -11.39
C LYS A 15 -7.31 -0.77 -10.10
N LYS A 16 -7.93 0.22 -9.45
CA LYS A 16 -7.46 0.75 -8.16
C LYS A 16 -7.53 -0.32 -7.07
N ALA A 17 -8.63 -1.06 -6.99
CA ALA A 17 -8.81 -2.15 -6.03
C ALA A 17 -7.78 -3.28 -6.22
N ALA A 18 -7.49 -3.65 -7.47
CA ALA A 18 -6.48 -4.66 -7.78
C ALA A 18 -5.08 -4.25 -7.29
N ARG A 19 -4.65 -3.00 -7.59
CA ARG A 19 -3.38 -2.45 -7.10
C ARG A 19 -3.31 -2.41 -5.58
N LEU A 20 -4.38 -1.98 -4.93
CA LEU A 20 -4.45 -1.94 -3.47
C LEU A 20 -4.32 -3.35 -2.87
N ALA A 21 -5.03 -4.33 -3.42
CA ALA A 21 -4.97 -5.71 -2.96
C ALA A 21 -3.56 -6.31 -3.12
N GLU A 22 -2.86 -6.01 -4.21
CA GLU A 22 -1.47 -6.42 -4.42
C GLU A 22 -0.53 -5.80 -3.39
N GLN A 23 -0.63 -4.48 -3.18
CA GLN A 23 0.16 -3.77 -2.16
C GLN A 23 -0.09 -4.34 -0.76
N LEU A 24 -1.35 -4.65 -0.42
CA LEU A 24 -1.71 -5.25 0.86
C LEU A 24 -1.09 -6.64 1.04
N ARG A 25 -1.13 -7.50 0.01
CA ARG A 25 -0.48 -8.81 0.04
C ARG A 25 1.03 -8.68 0.27
N ALA A 26 1.69 -7.78 -0.46
CA ALA A 26 3.12 -7.51 -0.28
C ALA A 26 3.43 -7.00 1.14
N ASN A 27 2.64 -6.07 1.67
CA ASN A 27 2.82 -5.54 3.02
C ASN A 27 2.63 -6.63 4.10
N LEU A 28 1.62 -7.48 3.92
CA LEU A 28 1.35 -8.58 4.84
C LEU A 28 2.50 -9.61 4.85
N GLN A 29 3.03 -9.97 3.68
CA GLN A 29 4.17 -10.88 3.58
C GLN A 29 5.40 -10.32 4.31
N ARG A 30 5.71 -9.03 4.12
CA ARG A 30 6.80 -8.34 4.85
C ARG A 30 6.58 -8.36 6.36
N ARG A 31 5.37 -8.03 6.83
CA ARG A 31 5.04 -8.07 8.27
C ARG A 31 5.14 -9.48 8.86
N LYS A 32 4.72 -10.50 8.12
CA LYS A 32 4.86 -11.91 8.52
C LYS A 32 6.32 -12.33 8.62
N ALA A 33 7.17 -11.91 7.70
CA ALA A 33 8.61 -12.16 7.78
C ALA A 33 9.23 -11.51 9.02
N GLN A 34 8.89 -10.25 9.29
CA GLN A 34 9.34 -9.53 10.50
C GLN A 34 8.88 -10.20 11.80
N ALA A 35 7.60 -10.56 11.90
CA ALA A 35 7.07 -11.23 13.09
C ALA A 35 7.75 -12.58 13.35
N ARG A 36 8.08 -13.33 12.28
CA ARG A 36 8.87 -14.56 12.39
C ARG A 36 10.30 -14.30 12.86
N ALA A 37 10.97 -13.27 12.32
CA ALA A 37 12.32 -12.89 12.75
C ALA A 37 12.37 -12.52 14.24
N ARG A 38 11.40 -11.72 14.72
CA ARG A 38 11.27 -11.39 16.16
C ARG A 38 11.11 -12.63 17.03
N ARG A 39 10.26 -13.57 16.62
CA ARG A 39 10.05 -14.83 17.37
C ARG A 39 11.31 -15.70 17.38
N ALA A 40 12.12 -15.65 16.33
CA ALA A 40 13.37 -16.39 16.21
C ALA A 40 14.55 -15.72 16.97
N GLY A 41 14.33 -14.62 17.69
CA GLY A 41 15.38 -13.92 18.44
C GLY A 41 16.36 -13.13 17.55
N GLN A 42 16.04 -12.92 16.28
CA GLN A 42 16.86 -12.11 15.38
C GLN A 42 16.70 -10.63 15.71
N ALA A 43 17.81 -9.88 15.72
CA ALA A 43 17.79 -8.44 15.89
C ALA A 43 16.90 -7.80 14.80
N ASP A 44 15.93 -6.98 15.20
CA ASP A 44 15.04 -6.28 14.27
C ASP A 44 15.87 -5.24 13.50
N SER A 45 16.32 -5.60 12.28
CA SER A 45 17.19 -4.73 11.45
C SER A 45 16.40 -3.60 10.77
N ARG A 46 15.19 -3.29 11.22
CA ARG A 46 14.43 -2.19 10.66
C ARG A 46 15.06 -0.87 11.12
N ALA A 47 15.25 0.06 10.19
CA ALA A 47 15.55 1.44 10.54
C ALA A 47 14.56 1.92 11.61
N GLU A 48 15.07 2.47 12.72
CA GLU A 48 14.27 3.11 13.76
C GLU A 48 13.34 4.13 13.11
N GLY A 49 12.03 3.89 13.22
CA GLY A 49 10.98 4.70 12.60
C GLY A 49 10.55 4.24 11.21
N LEU A 50 9.26 3.94 11.04
CA LEU A 50 8.62 4.35 9.78
C LEU A 50 8.76 5.87 9.76
N LEU A 51 9.40 6.43 8.74
CA LEU A 51 9.14 7.81 8.35
C LEU A 51 7.64 7.88 8.04
N GLY A 52 6.83 8.15 9.08
CA GLY A 52 5.40 8.31 8.96
C GLY A 52 5.17 9.37 7.90
N SER A 53 4.36 9.06 6.89
CA SER A 53 4.13 9.91 5.72
C SER A 53 4.13 11.39 6.09
N THR A 54 5.29 12.04 5.93
CA THR A 54 5.36 13.48 5.83
C THR A 54 4.76 13.77 4.47
N LYS A 55 3.46 14.02 4.48
CA LYS A 55 2.75 14.70 3.39
C LYS A 55 3.70 15.79 2.88
N PRO A 56 4.15 15.80 1.61
CA PRO A 56 4.80 17.00 1.12
C PRO A 56 3.74 18.09 1.24
N ALA A 57 4.04 19.09 2.05
CA ALA A 57 3.27 20.32 2.09
C ALA A 57 3.10 20.81 0.66
N GLU A 58 1.86 21.14 0.34
CA GLU A 58 1.47 21.90 -0.84
C GLU A 58 2.37 23.12 -1.08
N ASP A 59 2.53 23.46 -2.37
CA ASP A 59 2.84 24.79 -2.90
C ASP A 59 3.50 25.81 -1.97
N ALA A 60 4.81 26.03 -2.17
CA ALA A 60 5.43 27.32 -1.89
C ALA A 60 6.70 27.50 -2.75
N GLY A 61 6.57 28.22 -3.87
CA GLY A 61 7.67 28.91 -4.56
C GLY A 61 8.03 28.39 -5.94
#